data_AF-A0A2G4EXX2-F1
#
_entry.id   AF-A0A2G4EXX2-F1
#
_cell.length_a   1.000
_cell.length_b   1.000
_cell.length_c   1.000
_cell.angle_alpha   90.00
_cell.angle_beta   90.00
_cell.angle_gamma   90.00
#
_symmetry.space_group_name_H-M   'P 1'
#
loop_
_entity.id
_entity.type
_entity.pdbx_description
1 polymer ?
#
loop_
_entity_poly.entity_id
_entity_poly.type
_entity_poly.pdbx_seq_one_letter_code
_entity_poly.pdbx_strand_id
1 'polypeptide(L)'
;MTEMFNPDYTEGKFDFTSETPASEILANYIFTPENMTQPCVGFLLHRSGARFGNWPDLWSLLEQDKELAVISLRRQNLLRRYLSVQLMKNQDLEGNPPAPMHFDKQLLIRDFQKQEAKIAEFDARFSDHPLTTVTYEDLCDRYAETMVRIQSFLNLTPANLQPGTKKRATPPLADVISNYTELKREFADTKWFSFFED
;
A
#
# COMPACT_ATOMS: atom_id res chain seq x y z
N MET A 1 -14.78 5.80 5.52
CA MET A 1 -13.73 5.94 4.51
C MET A 1 -13.83 4.74 3.58
N THR A 2 -13.93 5.01 2.29
CA THR A 2 -14.28 4.13 1.16
C THR A 2 -13.18 3.10 0.88
N GLU A 3 -13.16 2.06 1.70
CA GLU A 3 -12.32 0.88 1.57
C GLU A 3 -13.09 -0.25 0.85
N MET A 4 -13.77 0.09 -0.26
CA MET A 4 -14.68 -0.84 -0.95
C MET A 4 -13.99 -1.99 -1.66
N PHE A 5 -12.73 -1.79 -2.06
CA PHE A 5 -11.86 -2.82 -2.63
C PHE A 5 -10.88 -3.39 -1.58
N ASN A 6 -11.08 -3.09 -0.27
CA ASN A 6 -10.18 -3.49 0.80
C ASN A 6 -10.50 -4.91 1.35
N PRO A 7 -9.51 -5.66 1.87
CA PRO A 7 -9.63 -6.75 2.85
C PRO A 7 -10.80 -6.79 3.83
N ASP A 8 -11.24 -5.65 4.34
CA ASP A 8 -12.14 -5.58 5.49
C ASP A 8 -13.62 -5.58 5.09
N TYR A 9 -13.92 -6.07 3.87
CA TYR A 9 -15.28 -6.42 3.47
C TYR A 9 -15.90 -7.30 4.56
N THR A 10 -17.00 -6.81 5.11
CA THR A 10 -17.85 -7.58 6.03
C THR A 10 -19.06 -8.01 5.24
N GLU A 11 -19.28 -9.32 5.15
CA GLU A 11 -20.44 -9.89 4.46
C GLU A 11 -21.74 -9.25 4.98
N GLY A 12 -22.59 -8.79 4.06
CA GLY A 12 -23.86 -8.13 4.38
C GLY A 12 -23.77 -6.64 4.75
N LYS A 13 -22.58 -6.01 4.75
CA LYS A 13 -22.44 -4.56 4.98
C LYS A 13 -22.87 -3.72 3.77
N PHE A 14 -22.72 -4.25 2.57
CA PHE A 14 -23.07 -3.60 1.31
C PHE A 14 -23.91 -4.54 0.46
N ASP A 15 -24.78 -3.98 -0.38
CA ASP A 15 -25.68 -4.71 -1.26
C ASP A 15 -25.01 -5.05 -2.60
N PHE A 16 -23.83 -5.68 -2.54
CA PHE A 16 -23.12 -6.23 -3.69
C PHE A 16 -22.40 -7.53 -3.31
N THR A 17 -22.21 -8.40 -4.30
CA THR A 17 -21.57 -9.72 -4.11
C THR A 17 -20.21 -9.76 -4.81
N SER A 18 -19.49 -10.88 -4.69
CA SER A 18 -18.23 -11.08 -5.41
C SER A 18 -18.38 -11.05 -6.94
N GLU A 19 -19.60 -11.26 -7.42
CA GLU A 19 -19.96 -11.32 -8.85
C GLU A 19 -20.52 -10.00 -9.39
N THR A 20 -20.79 -9.01 -8.53
CA THR A 20 -21.27 -7.70 -8.97
C THR A 20 -20.18 -7.03 -9.82
N PRO A 21 -20.48 -6.53 -11.03
CA PRO A 21 -19.47 -5.90 -11.90
C PRO A 21 -18.76 -4.71 -11.24
N ALA A 22 -17.48 -4.51 -11.54
CA ALA A 22 -16.74 -3.37 -10.98
C ALA A 22 -17.34 -2.03 -11.38
N SER A 23 -17.89 -1.92 -12.59
CA SER A 23 -18.57 -0.72 -13.07
C SER A 23 -19.76 -0.33 -12.18
N GLU A 24 -20.56 -1.30 -11.73
CA GLU A 24 -21.67 -1.06 -10.80
C GLU A 24 -21.18 -0.63 -9.43
N ILE A 25 -20.08 -1.21 -8.94
CA ILE A 25 -19.49 -0.83 -7.65
C ILE A 25 -18.96 0.60 -7.71
N LEU A 26 -18.24 0.94 -8.76
CA LEU A 26 -17.71 2.30 -8.98
C LEU A 26 -18.86 3.32 -9.05
N ALA A 27 -19.91 3.05 -9.84
CA ALA A 27 -21.01 3.99 -10.03
C ALA A 27 -21.93 4.13 -8.80
N ASN A 28 -22.28 3.02 -8.16
CA ASN A 28 -23.33 3.01 -7.13
C ASN A 28 -22.82 3.26 -5.72
N TYR A 29 -21.50 3.21 -5.51
CA TYR A 29 -20.95 3.32 -4.15
C TYR A 29 -19.74 4.23 -4.01
N ILE A 30 -18.97 4.46 -5.07
CA ILE A 30 -17.77 5.31 -5.02
C ILE A 30 -18.09 6.66 -5.66
N PHE A 31 -18.39 6.69 -6.95
CA PHE A 31 -18.65 7.89 -7.73
C PHE A 31 -20.14 8.22 -7.80
N THR A 32 -20.84 8.10 -6.67
CA THR A 32 -22.28 8.45 -6.58
C THR A 32 -22.47 9.96 -6.72
N PRO A 33 -23.64 10.44 -7.18
CA PRO A 33 -23.94 11.87 -7.25
C PRO A 33 -23.70 12.61 -5.93
N GLU A 34 -24.00 11.97 -4.80
CA GLU A 34 -23.79 12.54 -3.46
C GLU A 34 -22.30 12.71 -3.16
N ASN A 35 -21.47 11.70 -3.44
CA ASN A 35 -20.02 11.77 -3.22
C ASN A 35 -19.38 12.78 -4.15
N MET A 36 -19.83 12.85 -5.41
CA MET A 36 -19.33 13.74 -6.45
C MET A 36 -19.62 15.23 -6.18
N THR A 37 -20.28 15.57 -5.08
CA THR A 37 -20.33 16.95 -4.55
C THR A 37 -18.98 17.41 -3.97
N GLN A 38 -18.10 16.47 -3.64
CA GLN A 38 -16.76 16.77 -3.15
C GLN A 38 -15.81 17.12 -4.31
N PRO A 39 -14.81 18.01 -4.10
CA PRO A 39 -13.84 18.35 -5.14
C PRO A 39 -13.02 17.16 -5.65
N CYS A 40 -12.83 16.14 -4.81
CA CYS A 40 -12.16 14.89 -5.18
C CYS A 40 -12.85 13.73 -4.46
N VAL A 41 -13.07 12.63 -5.19
CA VAL A 41 -13.59 11.37 -4.66
C VAL A 41 -12.66 10.25 -5.12
N GLY A 42 -12.40 9.29 -4.25
CA GLY A 42 -11.52 8.19 -4.57
C GLY A 42 -11.61 7.03 -3.58
N PHE A 43 -10.76 6.05 -3.82
CA PHE A 43 -10.70 4.82 -3.05
C PHE A 43 -9.27 4.27 -3.01
N LEU A 44 -9.06 3.29 -2.13
CA LEU A 44 -7.80 2.57 -1.98
C LEU A 44 -7.87 1.23 -2.72
N LEU A 45 -6.83 0.91 -3.51
CA LEU A 45 -6.71 -0.37 -4.20
C LEU A 45 -5.30 -0.93 -4.01
N HIS A 46 -5.21 -2.17 -3.55
CA HIS A 46 -3.93 -2.87 -3.49
C HIS A 46 -3.49 -3.28 -4.90
N ARG A 47 -2.19 -3.18 -5.20
CA ARG A 47 -1.62 -3.66 -6.48
C ARG A 47 -1.89 -5.14 -6.76
N SER A 48 -2.16 -5.94 -5.73
CA SER A 48 -2.56 -7.34 -5.87
C SER A 48 -4.03 -7.54 -6.25
N GLY A 49 -4.80 -6.46 -6.44
CA GLY A 49 -6.24 -6.47 -6.58
C GLY A 49 -6.95 -6.41 -5.22
N ALA A 50 -8.28 -6.44 -5.29
CA ALA A 50 -9.13 -6.53 -4.12
C ALA A 50 -9.02 -7.94 -3.49
N ARG A 51 -9.16 -8.00 -2.16
CA ARG A 51 -9.23 -9.29 -1.45
C ARG A 51 -10.61 -9.95 -1.54
N PHE A 52 -11.64 -9.15 -1.75
CA PHE A 52 -13.02 -9.58 -1.94
C PHE A 52 -13.44 -9.24 -3.37
N GLY A 53 -14.19 -10.13 -4.01
CA GLY A 53 -14.62 -9.98 -5.40
C GLY A 53 -13.54 -10.40 -6.41
N ASN A 54 -14.00 -10.95 -7.53
CA ASN A 54 -13.16 -11.17 -8.69
C ASN A 54 -13.64 -10.23 -9.79
N TRP A 55 -12.99 -9.06 -9.89
CA TRP A 55 -13.34 -8.03 -10.85
C TRP A 55 -12.28 -7.95 -11.96
N PRO A 56 -12.33 -8.85 -12.96
CA PRO A 56 -11.33 -8.88 -14.02
C PRO A 56 -11.33 -7.60 -14.87
N ASP A 57 -12.45 -6.88 -14.93
CA ASP A 57 -12.65 -5.66 -15.71
C ASP A 57 -12.20 -4.38 -14.98
N LEU A 58 -12.05 -4.41 -13.64
CA LEU A 58 -11.70 -3.23 -12.84
C LEU A 58 -10.46 -2.50 -13.37
N TRP A 59 -9.38 -3.23 -13.64
CA TRP A 59 -8.15 -2.60 -14.14
C TRP A 59 -8.36 -1.93 -15.49
N SER A 60 -9.11 -2.56 -16.39
CA SER A 60 -9.43 -1.99 -17.70
C SER A 60 -10.25 -0.71 -17.56
N LEU A 61 -11.24 -0.68 -16.66
CA LEU A 61 -12.04 0.52 -16.38
C LEU A 61 -11.17 1.67 -15.88
N LEU A 62 -10.26 1.41 -14.93
CA LEU A 62 -9.36 2.43 -14.37
C LEU A 62 -8.31 2.90 -15.39
N GLU A 63 -7.83 2.01 -16.26
CA GLU A 63 -6.88 2.37 -17.32
C GLU A 63 -7.50 3.26 -18.40
N GLN A 64 -8.80 3.09 -18.68
CA GLN A 64 -9.55 3.88 -19.67
C GLN A 64 -9.90 5.28 -19.18
N ASP A 65 -10.14 5.45 -17.89
CA ASP A 65 -10.40 6.75 -17.28
C ASP A 65 -9.10 7.56 -17.13
N LYS A 66 -8.81 8.46 -18.07
CA LYS A 66 -7.61 9.31 -18.07
C LYS A 66 -7.72 10.53 -17.16
N GLU A 67 -8.90 10.82 -16.60
CA GLU A 67 -9.08 11.87 -15.61
C GLU A 67 -8.73 11.39 -14.19
N LEU A 68 -8.60 10.08 -14.00
CA LEU A 68 -8.21 9.47 -12.74
C LEU A 68 -6.79 9.89 -12.33
N ALA A 69 -6.68 10.64 -11.23
CA ALA A 69 -5.42 10.93 -10.58
C ALA A 69 -4.95 9.74 -9.73
N VAL A 70 -3.70 9.30 -9.92
CA VAL A 70 -3.13 8.12 -9.28
C VAL A 70 -2.08 8.51 -8.24
N ILE A 71 -2.29 8.09 -6.99
CA ILE A 71 -1.31 8.21 -5.91
C ILE A 71 -0.68 6.83 -5.67
N SER A 72 0.53 6.62 -6.20
CA SER A 72 1.27 5.36 -6.07
C SER A 72 2.01 5.33 -4.73
N LEU A 73 1.36 4.78 -3.69
CA LEU A 73 1.99 4.56 -2.38
C LEU A 73 2.95 3.36 -2.41
N ARG A 74 4.19 3.54 -1.97
CA ARG A 74 5.18 2.47 -1.85
C ARG A 74 5.99 2.56 -0.55
N ARG A 75 6.58 1.44 -0.13
CA ARG A 75 7.52 1.40 1.00
C ARG A 75 8.90 1.11 0.44
N GLN A 76 9.86 2.01 0.66
CA GLN A 76 11.18 1.88 0.07
C GLN A 76 11.95 0.71 0.67
N ASN A 77 11.90 0.55 2.00
CA ASN A 77 12.58 -0.56 2.67
C ASN A 77 11.75 -1.85 2.56
N LEU A 78 12.10 -2.72 1.58
CA LEU A 78 11.37 -3.97 1.34
C LEU A 78 11.62 -5.03 2.42
N LEU A 79 12.73 -4.96 3.15
CA LEU A 79 12.97 -5.84 4.30
C LEU A 79 11.99 -5.51 5.44
N ARG A 80 11.83 -4.23 5.78
CA ARG A 80 10.84 -3.77 6.76
C ARG A 80 9.41 -4.07 6.31
N ARG A 81 9.12 -3.95 5.01
CA ARG A 81 7.85 -4.37 4.43
C ARG A 81 7.62 -5.87 4.63
N TYR A 82 8.60 -6.71 4.31
CA TYR A 82 8.52 -8.16 4.48
C TYR A 82 8.29 -8.55 5.94
N LEU A 83 9.10 -7.99 6.85
CA LEU A 83 8.97 -8.18 8.30
C LEU A 83 7.56 -7.83 8.78
N SER A 84 7.02 -6.68 8.36
CA SER A 84 5.66 -6.26 8.72
C SER A 84 4.60 -7.28 8.30
N VAL A 85 4.75 -7.91 7.13
CA VAL A 85 3.84 -8.95 6.67
C VAL A 85 3.97 -10.23 7.51
N GLN A 86 5.19 -10.63 7.88
CA GLN A 86 5.40 -11.80 8.73
C GLN A 86 4.84 -11.58 10.15
N LEU A 87 5.03 -10.39 10.71
CA LEU A 87 4.46 -10.01 12.01
C LEU A 87 2.94 -10.08 12.02
N MET A 88 2.27 -9.66 10.95
CA MET A 88 0.81 -9.78 10.84
C MET A 88 0.33 -11.22 10.78
N LYS A 89 1.10 -12.13 10.16
CA LYS A 89 0.76 -13.56 10.10
C LYS A 89 0.98 -14.26 11.44
N ASN A 90 2.00 -13.83 12.17
CA ASN A 90 2.40 -14.38 13.45
C ASN A 90 1.87 -13.54 14.61
N GLN A 91 0.74 -12.82 14.44
CA GLN A 91 0.14 -12.05 15.53
C GLN A 91 -0.23 -12.99 16.67
N ASP A 92 0.57 -12.95 17.73
CA ASP A 92 0.21 -13.51 19.01
C ASP A 92 -0.97 -12.71 19.57
N LEU A 93 -2.11 -13.37 19.72
CA LEU A 93 -3.35 -12.80 20.26
C LEU A 93 -3.18 -12.39 21.74
N GLU A 94 -2.14 -12.87 22.41
CA GLU A 94 -1.83 -12.59 23.81
C GLU A 94 -1.01 -11.29 24.00
N GLY A 95 -0.60 -10.63 22.91
CA GLY A 95 0.06 -9.32 22.97
C GLY A 95 1.54 -9.35 23.36
N ASN A 96 2.17 -10.52 23.39
CA ASN A 96 3.61 -10.64 23.64
C ASN A 96 4.42 -10.06 22.46
N PRO A 97 5.62 -9.52 22.72
CA PRO A 97 6.53 -9.17 21.65
C PRO A 97 6.85 -10.40 20.80
N PRO A 98 6.80 -10.29 19.46
CA PRO A 98 7.07 -11.40 18.56
C PRO A 98 8.50 -11.88 18.76
N ALA A 99 8.70 -13.19 18.83
CA ALA A 99 10.04 -13.77 18.86
C ALA A 99 10.83 -13.39 17.59
N PRO A 100 12.16 -13.18 17.69
CA PRO A 100 12.97 -12.87 16.52
C PRO A 100 12.83 -13.94 15.44
N MET A 101 12.60 -13.51 14.20
CA MET A 101 12.33 -14.40 13.08
C MET A 101 13.61 -14.68 12.28
N HIS A 102 13.77 -15.91 11.83
CA HIS A 102 14.84 -16.29 10.91
C HIS A 102 14.34 -16.15 9.46
N PHE A 103 15.11 -15.51 8.59
CA PHE A 103 14.75 -15.34 7.18
C PHE A 103 15.76 -15.97 6.23
N ASP A 104 15.26 -16.65 5.20
CA ASP A 104 16.06 -17.18 4.11
C ASP A 104 16.37 -16.09 3.08
N LYS A 105 17.64 -15.95 2.69
CA LYS A 105 18.09 -14.95 1.72
C LYS A 105 17.40 -15.08 0.37
N GLN A 106 17.25 -16.30 -0.16
CA GLN A 106 16.69 -16.52 -1.49
C GLN A 106 15.19 -16.18 -1.52
N LEU A 107 14.47 -16.46 -0.44
CA LEU A 107 13.08 -16.03 -0.27
C LEU A 107 12.96 -14.51 -0.20
N LEU A 108 13.86 -13.82 0.51
CA LEU A 108 13.88 -12.36 0.54
C LEU A 108 14.14 -11.77 -0.85
N ILE A 109 15.14 -12.27 -1.57
CA ILE A 109 15.47 -11.81 -2.93
C ILE A 109 14.25 -11.96 -3.86
N ARG A 110 13.63 -13.15 -3.87
CA ARG A 110 12.44 -13.42 -4.71
C ARG A 110 11.30 -12.49 -4.35
N ASP A 111 11.07 -12.25 -3.07
CA ASP A 111 10.04 -11.32 -2.62
C ASP A 111 10.36 -9.88 -3.06
N PHE A 112 11.59 -9.40 -2.87
CA PHE A 112 11.99 -8.04 -3.25
C PHE A 112 11.82 -7.80 -4.74
N GLN A 113 12.32 -8.71 -5.57
CA GLN A 113 12.15 -8.67 -7.03
C GLN A 113 10.67 -8.66 -7.41
N LYS A 114 9.85 -9.50 -6.76
CA LYS A 114 8.40 -9.54 -7.01
C LYS A 114 7.72 -8.20 -6.68
N GLN A 115 8.12 -7.52 -5.61
CA GLN A 115 7.55 -6.22 -5.27
C GLN A 115 8.00 -5.12 -6.23
N GLU A 116 9.28 -5.11 -6.59
CA GLU A 116 9.82 -4.18 -7.58
C GLU A 116 9.11 -4.34 -8.93
N ALA A 117 8.93 -5.58 -9.40
CA ALA A 117 8.19 -5.88 -10.62
C ALA A 117 6.74 -5.39 -10.56
N LYS A 118 6.03 -5.65 -9.45
CA LYS A 118 4.66 -5.14 -9.26
C LYS A 118 4.56 -3.62 -9.26
N ILE A 119 5.56 -2.93 -8.72
CA ILE A 119 5.61 -1.47 -8.76
C ILE A 119 5.83 -1.01 -10.21
N ALA A 120 6.80 -1.60 -10.91
CA ALA A 120 7.09 -1.26 -12.30
C ALA A 120 5.89 -1.53 -13.24
N GLU A 121 5.21 -2.67 -13.09
CA GLU A 121 4.00 -3.00 -13.84
C GLU A 121 2.87 -2.00 -13.58
N PHE A 122 2.68 -1.59 -12.32
CA PHE A 122 1.67 -0.60 -11.96
C PHE A 122 2.01 0.79 -12.53
N ASP A 123 3.25 1.23 -12.37
CA ASP A 123 3.69 2.53 -12.87
C ASP A 123 3.63 2.58 -14.41
N ALA A 124 3.93 1.48 -15.10
CA ALA A 124 3.76 1.37 -16.55
C ALA A 124 2.28 1.40 -16.96
N ARG A 125 1.41 0.68 -16.25
CA ARG A 125 -0.03 0.62 -16.50
C ARG A 125 -0.69 2.00 -16.46
N PHE A 126 -0.29 2.85 -15.51
CA PHE A 126 -0.85 4.19 -15.29
C PHE A 126 0.08 5.32 -15.77
N SER A 127 0.98 5.01 -16.71
CA SER A 127 1.96 6.00 -17.20
C SER A 127 1.33 7.17 -17.98
N ASP A 128 0.13 6.97 -18.53
CA ASP A 128 -0.64 8.00 -19.23
C ASP A 128 -1.60 8.78 -18.30
N HIS A 129 -1.56 8.54 -16.99
CA HIS A 129 -2.41 9.20 -16.00
C HIS A 129 -1.63 10.30 -15.26
N PRO A 130 -2.31 11.30 -14.67
CA PRO A 130 -1.72 12.11 -13.61
C PRO A 130 -1.27 11.18 -12.48
N LEU A 131 0.04 11.00 -12.28
CA LEU A 131 0.58 10.07 -11.30
C LEU A 131 1.60 10.76 -10.39
N THR A 132 1.42 10.61 -9.08
CA THR A 132 2.40 10.99 -8.07
C THR A 132 2.82 9.78 -7.26
N THR A 133 4.10 9.72 -6.89
CA THR A 133 4.60 8.71 -5.96
C THR A 133 4.65 9.28 -4.55
N VAL A 134 4.13 8.52 -3.60
CA VAL A 134 4.29 8.78 -2.16
C VAL A 134 5.00 7.59 -1.52
N THR A 135 5.98 7.85 -0.65
CA THR A 135 6.61 6.79 0.15
C THR A 135 5.98 6.71 1.53
N TYR A 136 5.96 5.51 2.10
CA TYR A 136 5.54 5.30 3.48
C TYR A 136 6.43 6.09 4.46
N GLU A 137 7.73 6.14 4.15
CA GLU A 137 8.75 6.88 4.87
C GLU A 137 8.43 8.39 4.90
N ASP A 138 8.09 8.99 3.75
CA ASP A 138 7.65 10.39 3.66
C ASP A 138 6.40 10.65 4.50
N LEU A 139 5.40 9.77 4.43
CA LEU A 139 4.18 9.89 5.23
C LEU A 139 4.45 9.79 6.73
N CYS A 140 5.44 9.02 7.14
CA CYS A 140 5.76 8.86 8.55
C CYS A 140 6.60 10.02 9.09
N ASP A 141 7.61 10.43 8.34
CA ASP A 141 8.68 11.28 8.85
C ASP A 141 8.48 12.74 8.42
N ARG A 142 7.72 12.98 7.35
CA ARG A 142 7.43 14.31 6.76
C ARG A 142 5.94 14.45 6.40
N TYR A 143 5.06 14.04 7.32
CA TYR A 143 3.61 13.96 7.07
C TYR A 143 3.01 15.25 6.52
N ALA A 144 3.22 16.39 7.19
CA ALA A 144 2.62 17.66 6.79
C ALA A 144 3.06 18.10 5.38
N GLU A 145 4.36 18.02 5.09
CA GLU A 145 4.92 18.32 3.76
C GLU A 145 4.34 17.39 2.69
N THR A 146 4.27 16.09 2.99
CA THR A 146 3.72 15.07 2.08
C THR A 146 2.24 15.31 1.79
N MET A 147 1.44 15.68 2.80
CA MET A 147 0.03 15.98 2.61
C MET A 147 -0.20 17.27 1.84
N VAL A 148 0.65 18.29 1.98
CA VAL A 148 0.59 19.48 1.11
C VAL A 148 0.85 19.07 -0.34
N ARG A 149 1.90 18.27 -0.60
CA ARG A 149 2.23 17.79 -1.95
C ARG A 149 1.08 16.99 -2.58
N ILE A 150 0.43 16.11 -1.82
CA ILE A 150 -0.72 15.34 -2.28
C ILE A 150 -1.91 16.25 -2.59
N GLN A 151 -2.24 17.20 -1.71
CA GLN A 151 -3.34 18.13 -1.94
C GLN A 151 -3.09 19.01 -3.17
N SER A 152 -1.88 19.52 -3.35
CA SER A 152 -1.51 20.27 -4.54
C SER A 152 -1.58 19.44 -5.83
N PHE A 153 -1.14 18.18 -5.78
CA PHE A 153 -1.28 17.25 -6.91
C PHE A 153 -2.75 17.04 -7.31
N LEU A 154 -3.66 16.99 -6.33
CA LEU A 154 -5.10 16.89 -6.54
C LEU A 154 -5.78 18.25 -6.85
N ASN A 155 -5.02 19.32 -7.04
CA ASN A 155 -5.52 20.69 -7.23
C ASN A 155 -6.44 21.18 -6.10
N LEU A 156 -6.21 20.71 -4.88
CA LEU A 156 -6.92 21.13 -3.67
C LEU A 156 -6.18 22.26 -2.96
N THR A 157 -6.94 23.10 -2.26
CA THR A 157 -6.34 24.07 -1.33
C THR A 157 -5.76 23.31 -0.13
N PRO A 158 -4.46 23.44 0.18
CA PRO A 158 -3.86 22.71 1.29
C PRO A 158 -4.52 23.05 2.62
N ALA A 159 -5.08 22.04 3.27
CA ALA A 159 -5.54 22.07 4.63
C ALA A 159 -4.57 21.29 5.52
N ASN A 160 -4.53 21.66 6.81
CA ASN A 160 -3.77 20.91 7.81
C ASN A 160 -4.53 19.64 8.19
N LEU A 161 -4.21 18.54 7.51
CA LEU A 161 -4.75 17.22 7.81
C LEU A 161 -3.97 16.60 8.97
N GLN A 162 -4.62 15.75 9.76
CA GLN A 162 -3.98 15.00 10.84
C GLN A 162 -4.06 13.51 10.53
N PRO A 163 -3.01 12.73 10.82
CA PRO A 163 -3.05 11.30 10.59
C PRO A 163 -4.09 10.66 11.51
N GLY A 164 -5.02 9.89 10.92
CA GLY A 164 -6.04 9.16 11.69
C GLY A 164 -5.50 7.96 12.47
N THR A 165 -4.23 7.59 12.24
CA THR A 165 -3.55 6.48 12.89
C THR A 165 -2.18 6.92 13.41
N LYS A 166 -1.70 6.25 14.46
CA LYS A 166 -0.34 6.45 14.98
C LYS A 166 0.61 5.42 14.38
N LYS A 167 1.81 5.86 13.97
CA LYS A 167 2.90 4.96 13.60
C LYS A 167 3.18 4.03 14.79
N ARG A 168 3.10 2.72 14.58
CA ARG A 168 3.52 1.76 15.61
C ARG A 168 5.04 1.85 15.75
N ALA A 169 5.53 1.94 16.98
CA ALA A 169 6.95 1.84 17.25
C ALA A 169 7.45 0.51 16.66
N THR A 170 8.43 0.59 15.76
CA THR A 170 8.99 -0.59 15.11
C THR A 170 10.36 -0.84 15.73
N PRO A 171 10.61 -2.02 16.32
CA PRO A 171 11.91 -2.33 16.87
C PRO A 171 13.00 -2.30 15.78
N PRO A 172 14.27 -2.09 16.15
CA PRO A 172 15.41 -2.25 15.25
C PRO A 172 15.39 -3.60 14.55
N LEU A 173 15.78 -3.64 13.27
CA LEU A 173 15.78 -4.89 12.49
C LEU A 173 16.65 -5.98 13.13
N ALA A 174 17.77 -5.59 13.75
CA ALA A 174 18.69 -6.49 14.44
C ALA A 174 18.06 -7.20 15.65
N ASP A 175 17.03 -6.59 16.27
CA ASP A 175 16.38 -7.15 17.46
C ASP A 175 15.30 -8.17 17.09
N VAL A 176 14.74 -8.09 15.88
CA VAL A 176 13.61 -8.91 15.42
C VAL A 176 13.93 -9.89 14.30
N ILE A 177 15.16 -9.86 13.79
CA ILE A 177 15.65 -10.81 12.79
C ILE A 177 16.83 -11.58 13.39
N SER A 178 16.64 -12.87 13.67
CA SER A 178 17.62 -13.68 14.40
C SER A 178 18.94 -13.88 13.64
N ASN A 179 18.91 -13.87 12.31
CA ASN A 179 20.09 -13.94 11.44
C ASN A 179 20.43 -12.60 10.76
N TYR A 180 20.10 -11.46 11.38
CA TYR A 180 20.32 -10.12 10.82
C TYR A 180 21.77 -9.89 10.36
N THR A 181 22.76 -10.18 11.21
CA THR A 181 24.18 -9.93 10.89
C THR A 181 24.66 -10.75 9.69
N GLU A 182 24.21 -12.00 9.60
CA GLU A 182 24.51 -12.87 8.46
C GLU A 182 23.89 -12.31 7.18
N LEU A 183 22.59 -12.02 7.20
CA LEU A 183 21.88 -11.44 6.05
C LEU A 183 22.50 -10.11 5.62
N LYS A 184 22.81 -9.21 6.56
CA LYS A 184 23.45 -7.92 6.24
C LYS A 184 24.77 -8.11 5.49
N ARG A 185 25.60 -9.06 5.92
CA ARG A 185 26.85 -9.43 5.23
C ARG A 185 26.56 -10.02 3.86
N GLU A 186 25.60 -10.92 3.75
CA GLU A 186 25.26 -11.58 2.48
C GLU A 186 24.61 -10.66 1.44
N PHE A 187 24.02 -9.55 1.87
CA PHE A 187 23.42 -8.53 1.01
C PHE A 187 24.37 -7.37 0.70
N ALA A 188 25.59 -7.35 1.24
CA ALA A 188 26.56 -6.25 1.12
C ALA A 188 26.78 -5.77 -0.32
N ASP A 189 26.91 -6.69 -1.27
CA ASP A 189 27.17 -6.37 -2.68
C ASP A 189 25.90 -6.30 -3.54
N THR A 190 24.73 -6.17 -2.90
CA THR A 190 23.44 -6.09 -3.59
C THR A 190 22.84 -4.69 -3.49
N LYS A 191 22.00 -4.33 -4.46
CA LYS A 191 21.24 -3.07 -4.42
C LYS A 191 20.28 -2.96 -3.22
N TRP A 192 20.02 -4.07 -2.52
CA TRP A 192 19.13 -4.13 -1.36
C TRP A 192 19.86 -4.00 -0.03
N PHE A 193 21.19 -3.77 -0.03
CA PHE A 193 21.97 -3.58 1.20
C PHE A 193 21.40 -2.45 2.07
N SER A 194 20.96 -1.35 1.44
CA SER A 194 20.37 -0.20 2.14
C SER A 194 19.12 -0.53 2.94
N PHE A 195 18.48 -1.69 2.71
CA PHE A 195 17.35 -2.13 3.54
C PHE A 195 17.76 -2.57 4.95
N PHE A 196 19.05 -2.79 5.18
CA PHE A 196 19.65 -3.08 6.49
C PHE A 196 20.18 -1.82 7.19
N GLU A 197 20.05 -0.65 6.57
CA GLU A 197 20.35 0.63 7.17
C GLU A 197 19.06 1.13 7.84
N ASP A 198 19.09 1.20 9.16
CA ASP A 198 18.01 1.72 10.00
C ASP A 198 18.22 3.20 10.31
#